data_AF-A0A9E3X524-F1
#
_entry.id   AF-A0A9E3X524-F1
#
_cell.length_a   1.000
_cell.length_b   1.000
_cell.length_c   1.000
_cell.angle_alpha   90.00
_cell.angle_beta   90.00
_cell.angle_gamma   90.00
#
_symmetry.space_group_name_H-M   'P 1'
#
loop_
_entity.id
_entity.type
_entity.pdbx_description
1 polymer ?
#
loop_
_entity_poly.entity_id
_entity_poly.type
_entity_poly.pdbx_seq_one_letter_code
_entity_poly.pdbx_strand_id
1 'polypeptide(L)'
;MIQMTIAPHRVPLNEECTVSLCIKNIDSALCTSLRLKFDISSTNLRLMGARELHIPLLKGNQVHTHKLSLKAIELGEFQLIPTFCSYRSSGRTHHPDLHPLTISVIEAPVAAPTDQQASPSSATQRNATNDTVGTSALNSREQHAQRSDQSRKNLSALRDVLATLYSDLYSIRRIVHDAGLDQARIDFHTNVINCWHAVLVEAQKNGYVDTLLDVVENEYGTNEDLQKAIDAFRDST
;
A
#
# COMPACT_ATOMS: atom_id res chain seq x y z
N MET A 1 19.90 -23.11 -5.90
CA MET A 1 18.82 -22.21 -6.30
C MET A 1 17.55 -22.73 -5.66
N ILE A 2 16.65 -21.84 -5.25
CA ILE A 2 15.40 -22.21 -4.58
C ILE A 2 14.27 -21.86 -5.53
N GLN A 3 13.36 -22.82 -5.75
CA GLN A 3 12.13 -22.61 -6.51
C GLN A 3 10.94 -22.59 -5.54
N MET A 4 10.04 -21.63 -5.71
CA MET A 4 8.85 -21.47 -4.87
C MET A 4 7.59 -21.60 -5.72
N THR A 5 6.58 -22.31 -5.21
CA THR A 5 5.25 -22.43 -5.81
C THR A 5 4.18 -22.40 -4.72
N ILE A 6 2.93 -22.06 -5.07
CA ILE A 6 1.82 -21.99 -4.11
C ILE A 6 0.62 -22.82 -4.59
N ALA A 7 -0.04 -23.52 -3.66
CA ALA A 7 -1.21 -24.37 -3.96
C ALA A 7 -2.16 -24.49 -2.76
N PRO A 8 -3.49 -24.34 -2.93
CA PRO A 8 -4.17 -23.89 -4.14
C PRO A 8 -3.81 -22.43 -4.44
N HIS A 9 -3.85 -22.04 -5.72
CA HIS A 9 -3.70 -20.65 -6.14
C HIS A 9 -5.03 -19.87 -6.07
N ARG A 10 -6.12 -20.54 -5.67
CA ARG A 10 -7.46 -19.95 -5.56
C ARG A 10 -7.84 -19.77 -4.10
N VAL A 11 -8.16 -18.55 -3.69
CA VAL A 11 -8.57 -18.19 -2.33
C VAL A 11 -10.01 -17.68 -2.36
N PRO A 12 -10.92 -18.20 -1.51
CA PRO A 12 -12.28 -17.67 -1.39
C PRO A 12 -12.28 -16.25 -0.82
N LEU A 13 -13.18 -15.41 -1.34
CA LEU A 13 -13.44 -14.07 -0.82
C LEU A 13 -14.01 -14.13 0.61
N ASN A 14 -13.55 -13.25 1.50
CA ASN A 14 -14.02 -13.06 2.89
C ASN A 14 -13.85 -14.26 3.85
N GLU A 15 -13.31 -15.39 3.38
CA GLU A 15 -13.03 -16.56 4.19
C GLU A 15 -11.53 -16.69 4.49
N GLU A 16 -11.20 -17.23 5.66
CA GLU A 16 -9.83 -17.64 5.95
C GLU A 16 -9.54 -18.96 5.21
N CYS A 17 -8.49 -18.97 4.39
CA CYS A 17 -8.10 -20.12 3.60
C CYS A 17 -6.64 -20.47 3.87
N THR A 18 -6.35 -21.76 4.00
CA THR A 18 -4.97 -22.25 4.10
C THR A 18 -4.43 -22.60 2.72
N VAL A 19 -3.36 -21.91 2.31
CA VAL A 19 -2.58 -22.25 1.12
C VAL A 19 -1.25 -22.89 1.52
N SER A 20 -0.73 -23.75 0.64
CA SER A 20 0.55 -24.43 0.81
C SER A 20 1.61 -23.76 -0.05
N LEU A 21 2.63 -23.19 0.59
CA LEU A 21 3.86 -22.72 -0.04
C LEU A 21 4.85 -23.89 -0.14
N CYS A 22 5.15 -24.28 -1.37
CA CYS A 22 6.12 -25.32 -1.69
C CYS A 22 7.46 -24.69 -2.05
N ILE A 23 8.51 -25.07 -1.35
CA ILE A 23 9.88 -24.57 -1.53
C ILE A 23 10.76 -25.75 -1.91
N LYS A 24 11.25 -25.76 -3.15
CA LYS A 24 12.10 -26.81 -3.69
C LYS A 24 13.54 -26.31 -3.78
N ASN A 25 14.48 -27.05 -3.19
CA ASN A 25 15.89 -26.87 -3.48
C ASN A 25 16.21 -27.56 -4.81
N ILE A 26 16.52 -26.81 -5.86
CA ILE A 26 16.83 -27.38 -7.18
C ILE A 26 18.32 -27.71 -7.34
N ASP A 27 19.18 -27.29 -6.40
CA ASP A 27 20.57 -27.72 -6.41
C ASP A 27 20.69 -29.12 -5.82
N SER A 28 21.75 -29.84 -6.20
CA SER A 28 22.16 -31.08 -5.51
C SER A 28 22.79 -30.81 -4.14
N ALA A 29 23.29 -29.60 -3.91
CA ALA A 29 23.92 -29.18 -2.67
C ALA A 29 22.91 -28.95 -1.54
N LEU A 30 23.38 -29.09 -0.30
CA LEU A 30 22.60 -28.80 0.90
C LEU A 30 22.35 -27.30 1.04
N CYS A 31 21.12 -26.93 1.39
CA CYS A 31 20.75 -25.59 1.85
C CYS A 31 20.52 -25.60 3.36
N THR A 32 21.14 -24.66 4.08
CA THR A 32 20.97 -24.48 5.53
C THR A 32 20.51 -23.07 5.86
N SER A 33 19.80 -22.93 6.99
CA SER A 33 19.35 -21.64 7.51
C SER A 33 18.58 -20.80 6.49
N LEU A 34 17.69 -21.44 5.72
CA LEU A 34 16.85 -20.73 4.77
C LEU A 34 15.85 -19.88 5.56
N ARG A 35 15.85 -18.58 5.32
CA ARG A 35 14.93 -17.60 5.89
C ARG A 35 14.17 -16.92 4.78
N LEU A 36 12.86 -16.82 4.96
CA LEU A 36 11.94 -16.16 4.04
C LEU A 36 11.08 -15.19 4.82
N LYS A 37 10.99 -13.95 4.35
CA LYS A 37 10.02 -12.97 4.84
C LYS A 37 9.03 -12.66 3.73
N PHE A 38 7.76 -12.70 4.06
CA PHE A 38 6.68 -12.39 3.14
C PHE A 38 6.09 -11.03 3.50
N ASP A 39 5.78 -10.27 2.45
CA ASP A 39 4.90 -9.12 2.57
C ASP A 39 3.82 -9.21 1.50
N ILE A 40 2.68 -8.59 1.78
CA ILE A 40 1.58 -8.48 0.83
C ILE A 40 1.44 -7.01 0.49
N SER A 41 1.64 -6.68 -0.79
CA SER A 41 1.58 -5.30 -1.28
C SER A 41 0.16 -4.72 -1.28
N SER A 42 -0.86 -5.57 -1.22
CA SER A 42 -2.26 -5.16 -1.23
C SER A 42 -2.90 -5.21 0.16
N THR A 43 -3.70 -4.19 0.49
CA THR A 43 -4.58 -4.20 1.66
C THR A 43 -5.69 -5.23 1.60
N ASN A 44 -5.97 -5.75 0.41
CA ASN A 44 -7.14 -6.56 0.12
C ASN A 44 -6.86 -8.07 0.22
N LEU A 45 -5.61 -8.45 0.49
CA LEU A 45 -5.22 -9.81 0.87
C LEU A 45 -4.39 -9.75 2.17
N ARG A 46 -4.84 -10.44 3.22
CA ARG A 46 -4.17 -10.46 4.52
C ARG A 46 -3.51 -11.80 4.77
N LEU A 47 -2.24 -11.76 5.21
CA LEU A 47 -1.52 -12.92 5.74
C LEU A 47 -1.84 -13.03 7.23
N MET A 48 -2.55 -14.09 7.60
CA MET A 48 -2.91 -14.41 8.97
C MET A 48 -1.80 -15.28 9.56
N GLY A 49 -1.03 -14.74 10.50
CA GLY A 49 0.02 -15.47 11.21
C GLY A 49 1.45 -15.01 10.92
N ALA A 50 2.40 -15.95 11.00
CA ALA A 50 3.82 -15.65 10.89
C ALA A 50 4.19 -15.18 9.48
N ARG A 51 4.84 -14.01 9.39
CA ARG A 51 5.36 -13.46 8.13
C ARG A 51 6.78 -13.94 7.82
N GLU A 52 7.39 -14.67 8.74
CA GLU A 52 8.74 -15.20 8.61
C GLU A 52 8.73 -16.73 8.71
N LEU A 53 9.42 -17.37 7.77
CA LEU A 53 9.60 -18.80 7.70
C LEU A 53 11.09 -19.13 7.82
N HIS A 54 11.42 -19.99 8.77
CA HIS A 54 12.77 -20.51 8.96
C HIS A 54 12.81 -22.01 8.70
N ILE A 55 13.60 -22.41 7.71
CA ILE A 55 13.84 -23.82 7.35
C ILE A 55 15.31 -24.12 7.67
N PRO A 56 15.59 -24.85 8.77
CA PRO A 56 16.96 -25.08 9.22
C PRO A 56 17.82 -25.84 8.19
N LEU A 57 17.20 -26.79 7.48
CA LEU A 57 17.87 -27.72 6.58
C LEU A 57 16.95 -28.11 5.43
N LEU A 58 17.43 -27.99 4.20
CA LEU A 58 16.74 -28.46 2.99
C LEU A 58 17.76 -29.19 2.09
N LYS A 59 17.60 -30.51 1.95
CA LYS A 59 18.51 -31.34 1.13
C LYS A 59 18.35 -31.01 -0.35
N GLY A 60 19.35 -31.37 -1.15
CA GLY A 60 19.26 -31.23 -2.60
C GLY A 60 18.06 -31.98 -3.17
N ASN A 61 17.35 -31.37 -4.11
CA ASN A 61 16.10 -31.86 -4.70
C ASN A 61 14.92 -32.08 -3.73
N GLN A 62 15.04 -31.68 -2.46
CA GLN A 62 13.96 -31.81 -1.49
C GLN A 62 12.95 -30.67 -1.64
N VAL A 63 11.67 -31.00 -1.39
CA VAL A 63 10.57 -30.04 -1.29
C VAL A 63 10.20 -29.89 0.19
N HIS A 64 10.10 -28.66 0.66
CA HIS A 64 9.49 -28.30 1.93
C HIS A 64 8.14 -27.64 1.68
N THR A 65 7.11 -28.04 2.42
CA THR A 65 5.78 -27.47 2.32
C THR A 65 5.42 -26.75 3.61
N HIS A 66 5.10 -25.46 3.50
CA HIS A 66 4.66 -24.63 4.62
C HIS A 66 3.23 -24.15 4.39
N LYS A 67 2.41 -24.15 5.45
CA LYS A 67 1.02 -23.70 5.38
C LYS A 67 0.93 -22.22 5.75
N LEU A 68 0.32 -21.42 4.89
CA LEU A 68 0.02 -20.01 5.11
C LEU A 68 -1.49 -19.84 5.23
N SER A 69 -1.97 -19.13 6.25
CA SER A 69 -3.37 -18.72 6.33
C SER A 69 -3.54 -17.35 5.69
N LEU A 70 -4.47 -17.24 4.74
CA LEU A 70 -4.78 -16.02 4.01
C LEU A 70 -6.24 -15.65 4.18
N LYS A 71 -6.56 -14.36 4.16
CA LYS A 71 -7.92 -13.85 4.09
C LYS A 71 -8.02 -12.74 3.06
N ALA A 72 -8.83 -12.95 2.02
CA ALA A 72 -9.08 -11.95 0.98
C ALA A 72 -10.31 -11.09 1.31
N ILE A 73 -10.26 -9.82 0.92
CA ILE A 73 -11.31 -8.81 1.15
C ILE A 73 -11.92 -8.37 -0.20
N GLU A 74 -11.17 -8.51 -1.30
CA GLU A 74 -11.62 -8.15 -2.64
C GLU A 74 -11.29 -9.26 -3.64
N LEU A 75 -12.10 -9.37 -4.70
CA LEU A 75 -11.84 -10.25 -5.84
C LEU A 75 -10.66 -9.71 -6.67
N GLY A 76 -9.91 -10.59 -7.31
CA GLY A 76 -8.84 -10.20 -8.22
C GLY A 76 -7.60 -11.08 -8.16
N GLU A 77 -6.56 -10.67 -8.86
CA GLU A 77 -5.24 -11.31 -8.79
C GLU A 77 -4.31 -10.51 -7.87
N PHE A 78 -3.75 -11.20 -6.89
CA PHE A 78 -2.85 -10.65 -5.90
C PHE A 78 -1.48 -11.30 -6.02
N GLN A 79 -0.44 -10.51 -5.72
CA GLN A 79 0.93 -11.00 -5.69
C GLN A 79 1.41 -11.11 -4.24
N LEU A 80 1.82 -12.31 -3.86
CA LEU A 80 2.57 -12.54 -2.63
C LEU A 80 4.06 -12.41 -2.97
N ILE A 81 4.69 -11.34 -2.49
CA ILE A 81 6.08 -11.01 -2.80
C ILE A 81 6.94 -11.36 -1.59
N PRO A 82 7.89 -12.30 -1.72
CA PRO A 82 8.90 -12.50 -0.69
C PRO A 82 9.79 -11.25 -0.64
N THR A 83 9.77 -10.52 0.49
CA THR A 83 10.58 -9.30 0.67
C THR A 83 12.01 -9.59 1.08
N PHE A 84 12.27 -10.80 1.57
CA PHE A 84 13.59 -11.25 1.94
C PHE A 84 13.73 -12.75 1.74
N CYS A 85 14.85 -13.16 1.16
CA CYS A 85 15.29 -14.55 1.11
C CYS A 85 16.80 -14.62 1.33
N SER A 86 17.20 -15.48 2.24
CA SER A 86 18.62 -15.82 2.42
C SER A 86 18.75 -17.29 2.79
N TYR A 87 19.75 -17.96 2.24
CA TYR A 87 20.13 -19.30 2.66
C TYR A 87 21.65 -19.47 2.60
N ARG A 88 22.17 -20.48 3.29
CA ARG A 88 23.57 -20.89 3.15
C ARG A 88 23.69 -22.14 2.31
N SER A 89 24.66 -22.17 1.40
CA SER A 89 25.05 -23.37 0.67
C SER A 89 26.56 -23.37 0.49
N SER A 90 27.20 -24.52 0.71
CA SER A 90 28.66 -24.65 0.64
C SER A 90 29.42 -23.59 1.46
N GLY A 91 28.88 -23.23 2.64
CA GLY A 91 29.46 -22.23 3.54
C GLY A 91 29.23 -20.76 3.16
N ARG A 92 28.68 -20.47 1.97
CA ARG A 92 28.39 -19.11 1.50
C ARG A 92 26.93 -18.76 1.69
N THR A 93 26.64 -17.48 1.94
CA THR A 93 25.26 -16.96 1.99
C THR A 93 24.84 -16.53 0.60
N HIS A 94 23.63 -16.90 0.21
CA HIS A 94 23.03 -16.57 -1.08
C HIS A 94 21.73 -15.78 -0.85
N HIS A 95 21.51 -14.79 -1.71
CA HIS A 95 20.29 -13.99 -1.79
C HIS A 95 19.71 -14.16 -3.19
N PRO A 96 18.83 -15.16 -3.41
CA PRO A 96 18.29 -15.41 -4.73
C PRO A 96 17.29 -14.32 -5.12
N ASP A 97 17.14 -14.10 -6.43
CA ASP A 97 16.10 -13.23 -6.96
C ASP A 97 14.72 -13.86 -6.68
N LEU A 98 13.81 -13.04 -6.15
CA LEU A 98 12.50 -13.48 -5.70
C LEU A 98 11.47 -13.12 -6.75
N HIS A 99 10.72 -14.13 -7.18
CA HIS A 99 9.62 -13.95 -8.13
C HIS A 99 8.31 -13.84 -7.35
N PRO A 100 7.42 -12.89 -7.71
CA PRO A 100 6.09 -12.82 -7.13
C PRO A 100 5.31 -14.12 -7.32
N LEU A 101 4.56 -14.53 -6.30
CA LEU A 101 3.64 -15.66 -6.37
C LEU A 101 2.22 -15.13 -6.60
N THR A 102 1.59 -15.51 -7.71
CA THR A 102 0.22 -15.07 -8.04
C THR A 102 -0.82 -15.90 -7.31
N ILE A 103 -1.81 -15.22 -6.74
CA ILE A 103 -2.96 -15.79 -6.04
C ILE A 103 -4.22 -15.17 -6.67
N SER A 104 -5.14 -15.99 -7.14
CA SER A 104 -6.43 -15.55 -7.66
C SER A 104 -7.48 -15.66 -6.55
N VAL A 105 -8.13 -14.56 -6.21
CA VAL A 105 -9.28 -14.57 -5.31
C VAL A 105 -10.53 -14.78 -6.12
N ILE A 106 -11.29 -15.80 -5.76
CA ILE A 106 -12.55 -16.16 -6.41
C ILE A 106 -13.70 -15.93 -5.45
N GLU A 107 -14.89 -15.70 -5.99
CA GLU A 107 -16.10 -15.76 -5.17
C GLU A 107 -16.18 -17.14 -4.52
N ALA A 108 -16.56 -17.16 -3.24
CA ALA A 108 -16.90 -18.41 -2.59
C ALA A 108 -17.99 -19.09 -3.45
N PRO A 109 -17.89 -20.41 -3.71
CA PRO A 109 -18.88 -21.10 -4.52
C PRO A 109 -20.26 -20.93 -3.88
N VAL A 110 -21.06 -20.03 -4.44
CA VAL A 110 -22.43 -19.79 -4.00
C VAL A 110 -23.16 -21.10 -4.24
N ALA A 111 -23.67 -21.72 -3.16
CA ALA A 111 -24.55 -22.87 -3.27
C ALA A 111 -25.67 -22.52 -4.28
N ALA A 112 -25.77 -23.30 -5.36
CA ALA A 112 -26.52 -22.98 -6.57
C ALA A 112 -27.85 -22.24 -6.29
N PRO A 113 -27.96 -20.95 -6.61
CA PRO A 113 -29.21 -20.22 -6.53
C PRO A 113 -30.04 -20.41 -7.81
N THR A 114 -31.32 -20.72 -7.60
CA THR A 114 -32.39 -20.81 -8.60
C THR A 114 -32.48 -19.53 -9.45
N ASP A 115 -32.61 -19.73 -10.76
CA ASP A 115 -32.78 -18.73 -11.82
C ASP A 115 -33.70 -17.56 -11.44
N GLN A 116 -33.18 -16.34 -11.55
CA GLN A 116 -33.95 -15.20 -12.07
C GLN A 116 -33.02 -14.08 -12.58
N GLN A 117 -33.07 -13.89 -13.89
CA GLN A 117 -32.26 -12.98 -14.68
C GLN A 117 -33.09 -11.74 -15.05
N ALA A 118 -32.56 -10.54 -14.79
CA ALA A 118 -33.03 -9.29 -15.38
C ALA A 118 -31.83 -8.38 -15.70
N SER A 119 -31.88 -7.74 -16.86
CA SER A 119 -30.92 -6.74 -17.38
C SER A 119 -31.74 -5.63 -18.08
N PRO A 120 -31.14 -4.64 -18.74
CA PRO A 120 -30.37 -3.49 -18.22
C PRO A 120 -30.94 -2.16 -18.79
N SER A 121 -30.34 -0.99 -18.49
CA SER A 121 -30.48 0.20 -19.35
C SER A 121 -29.31 1.19 -19.23
N SER A 122 -28.84 1.60 -20.41
CA SER A 122 -27.85 2.63 -20.78
C SER A 122 -28.44 4.06 -20.61
N ALA A 123 -27.82 5.23 -20.86
CA ALA A 123 -26.62 5.68 -21.57
C ALA A 123 -26.36 7.20 -21.29
N THR A 124 -25.14 7.69 -21.59
CA THR A 124 -24.78 8.99 -22.27
C THR A 124 -25.12 10.33 -21.52
N GLN A 125 -24.27 11.38 -21.38
CA GLN A 125 -23.62 12.22 -22.43
C GLN A 125 -22.67 13.31 -21.84
N ARG A 126 -21.95 13.96 -22.77
CA ARG A 126 -20.83 14.91 -22.74
C ARG A 126 -21.13 16.34 -22.24
N ASN A 127 -20.08 17.12 -21.93
CA ASN A 127 -19.70 18.45 -22.50
C ASN A 127 -18.54 19.05 -21.67
N ALA A 128 -17.38 19.50 -22.18
CA ALA A 128 -16.98 20.51 -23.19
C ALA A 128 -16.54 21.86 -22.56
N THR A 129 -15.21 22.07 -22.57
CA THR A 129 -14.37 23.29 -22.75
C THR A 129 -14.80 24.66 -22.22
N ASN A 130 -13.84 25.40 -21.64
CA ASN A 130 -13.56 26.79 -22.05
C ASN A 130 -12.15 27.28 -21.67
N ASP A 131 -11.53 27.92 -22.66
CA ASP A 131 -10.30 28.73 -22.64
C ASP A 131 -10.53 30.12 -22.02
N THR A 132 -9.50 30.72 -21.41
CA THR A 132 -9.29 32.20 -21.41
C THR A 132 -7.81 32.56 -21.15
N VAL A 133 -7.22 33.25 -22.14
CA VAL A 133 -5.94 34.01 -22.18
C VAL A 133 -6.15 35.33 -21.42
N GLY A 134 -5.24 36.02 -20.71
CA GLY A 134 -3.79 36.01 -20.58
C GLY A 134 -3.28 37.46 -20.64
N THR A 135 -2.81 38.07 -19.54
CA THR A 135 -1.95 39.29 -19.54
C THR A 135 -1.42 39.62 -18.14
N SER A 136 -0.18 39.21 -17.81
CA SER A 136 0.68 39.74 -16.70
C SER A 136 1.97 38.89 -16.57
N ALA A 137 2.88 38.94 -17.54
CA ALA A 137 3.87 37.85 -17.71
C ALA A 137 5.28 38.06 -17.14
N LEU A 138 5.64 39.24 -16.60
CA LEU A 138 7.04 39.52 -16.21
C LEU A 138 7.26 39.80 -14.72
N ASN A 139 6.41 40.57 -14.03
CA ASN A 139 6.48 40.65 -12.55
C ASN A 139 5.92 39.39 -11.85
N SER A 140 5.04 38.66 -12.55
CA SER A 140 4.43 37.44 -12.02
C SER A 140 5.41 36.26 -11.98
N ARG A 141 6.43 36.20 -12.86
CA ARG A 141 7.32 35.02 -12.89
C ARG A 141 8.20 34.90 -11.64
N GLU A 142 8.73 36.01 -11.15
CA GLU A 142 9.55 36.01 -9.92
C GLU A 142 8.69 35.80 -8.67
N GLN A 143 7.50 36.41 -8.61
CA GLN A 143 6.55 36.21 -7.50
C GLN A 143 5.96 34.80 -7.48
N HIS A 144 5.69 34.18 -8.64
CA HIS A 144 5.23 32.78 -8.72
C HIS A 144 6.32 31.81 -8.29
N ALA A 145 7.59 32.05 -8.66
CA ALA A 145 8.69 31.21 -8.24
C ALA A 145 8.84 31.23 -6.70
N GLN A 146 8.84 32.42 -6.09
CA GLN A 146 8.93 32.58 -4.64
C GLN A 146 7.73 31.99 -3.90
N ARG A 147 6.49 32.23 -4.37
CA ARG A 147 5.28 31.62 -3.79
C ARG A 147 5.30 30.09 -3.89
N SER A 148 5.79 29.54 -5.01
CA SER A 148 5.88 28.10 -5.20
C SER A 148 6.93 27.44 -4.29
N ASP A 149 8.04 28.12 -4.01
CA ASP A 149 9.08 27.62 -3.11
C ASP A 149 8.62 27.69 -1.64
N GLN A 150 7.95 28.79 -1.26
CA GLN A 150 7.39 28.95 0.08
C GLN A 150 6.28 27.92 0.36
N SER A 151 5.35 27.71 -0.59
CA SER A 151 4.29 26.71 -0.47
C SER A 151 4.87 25.30 -0.29
N ARG A 152 5.94 24.93 -1.01
CA ARG A 152 6.63 23.64 -0.82
C ARG A 152 7.26 23.50 0.56
N LYS A 153 7.93 24.55 1.05
CA LYS A 153 8.53 24.55 2.40
C LYS A 153 7.46 24.37 3.48
N ASN A 154 6.35 25.07 3.35
CA ASN A 154 5.25 24.99 4.32
C ASN A 154 4.59 23.60 4.31
N LEU A 155 4.38 23.01 3.12
CA LEU A 155 3.88 21.65 3.00
C LEU A 155 4.86 20.63 3.61
N SER A 156 6.17 20.84 3.45
CA SER A 156 7.18 19.97 4.07
C SER A 156 7.17 20.05 5.60
N ALA A 157 7.00 21.24 6.18
CA ALA A 157 6.90 21.40 7.63
C ALA A 157 5.65 20.71 8.19
N LEU A 158 4.49 20.89 7.54
CA LEU A 158 3.25 20.22 7.92
C LEU A 158 3.39 18.70 7.85
N ARG A 159 3.98 18.18 6.76
CA ARG A 159 4.27 16.75 6.60
C ARG A 159 5.09 16.20 7.76
N ASP A 160 6.15 16.90 8.17
CA ASP A 160 7.09 16.42 9.18
C ASP A 160 6.44 16.39 10.58
N VAL A 161 5.59 17.37 10.89
CA VAL A 161 4.80 17.37 12.13
C VAL A 161 3.78 16.24 12.14
N LEU A 162 3.02 16.05 11.04
CA LEU A 162 2.04 14.96 10.94
C LEU A 162 2.71 13.58 11.05
N ALA A 163 3.90 13.40 10.46
CA ALA A 163 4.68 12.17 10.58
C ALA A 163 5.15 11.89 12.01
N THR A 164 5.37 12.94 12.81
CA THR A 164 5.75 12.83 14.22
C THR A 164 4.55 12.45 15.08
N LEU A 165 3.38 13.06 14.85
CA LEU A 165 2.15 12.77 15.59
C LEU A 165 1.59 11.37 15.26
N TYR A 166 1.67 10.98 14.00
CA TYR A 166 1.12 9.71 13.50
C TYR A 166 2.23 8.89 12.83
N SER A 167 2.97 8.16 13.66
CA SER A 167 4.15 7.39 13.26
C SER A 167 3.85 5.98 12.71
N ASP A 168 2.58 5.64 12.52
CA ASP A 168 2.15 4.32 12.04
C ASP A 168 1.07 4.41 10.95
N LEU A 169 1.08 3.46 10.01
CA LEU A 169 0.15 3.45 8.87
C LEU A 169 -1.33 3.32 9.27
N TYR A 170 -1.62 2.68 10.40
CA TYR A 170 -2.99 2.47 10.83
C TYR A 170 -3.63 3.81 11.22
N SER A 171 -2.91 4.62 11.99
CA SER A 171 -3.35 5.97 12.37
C SER A 171 -3.50 6.87 11.14
N ILE A 172 -2.55 6.85 10.19
CA ILE A 172 -2.67 7.65 8.96
C ILE A 172 -3.94 7.29 8.18
N ARG A 173 -4.22 5.99 7.99
CA ARG A 173 -5.42 5.53 7.27
C ARG A 173 -6.71 5.95 7.98
N ARG A 174 -6.74 5.95 9.31
CA ARG A 174 -7.87 6.45 10.09
C ARG A 174 -8.12 7.93 9.79
N ILE A 175 -7.08 8.76 9.89
CA ILE A 175 -7.22 10.21 9.63
C ILE A 175 -7.64 10.49 8.18
N VAL A 176 -7.09 9.77 7.21
CA VAL A 176 -7.49 9.86 5.79
C VAL A 176 -8.97 9.50 5.61
N HIS A 177 -9.43 8.42 6.23
CA HIS A 177 -10.83 8.01 6.20
C HIS A 177 -11.75 9.07 6.81
N ASP A 178 -11.39 9.58 7.99
CA ASP A 178 -12.20 10.54 8.75
C ASP A 178 -12.26 11.90 8.04
N ALA A 179 -11.21 12.25 7.28
CA ALA A 179 -11.18 13.41 6.39
C ALA A 179 -11.96 13.22 5.08
N GLY A 180 -12.54 12.04 4.83
CA GLY A 180 -13.30 11.74 3.61
C GLY A 180 -12.44 11.58 2.35
N LEU A 181 -11.14 11.36 2.50
CA LEU A 181 -10.23 11.13 1.38
C LEU A 181 -10.33 9.69 0.88
N ASP A 182 -10.27 9.53 -0.44
CA ASP A 182 -10.26 8.21 -1.07
C ASP A 182 -8.89 7.53 -0.88
N GLN A 183 -8.85 6.56 0.04
CA GLN A 183 -7.65 5.76 0.34
C GLN A 183 -7.11 5.00 -0.88
N ALA A 184 -7.95 4.65 -1.87
CA ALA A 184 -7.50 3.92 -3.05
C ALA A 184 -6.64 4.79 -3.99
N ARG A 185 -6.72 6.12 -3.86
CA ARG A 185 -5.95 7.09 -4.65
C ARG A 185 -4.64 7.51 -3.99
N ILE A 186 -4.36 7.02 -2.78
CA ILE A 186 -3.18 7.37 -1.99
C ILE A 186 -2.25 6.16 -1.94
N ASP A 187 -1.00 6.34 -2.37
CA ASP A 187 0.04 5.30 -2.28
C ASP A 187 0.63 5.27 -0.86
N PHE A 188 0.21 4.28 -0.07
CA PHE A 188 0.69 4.09 1.29
C PHE A 188 1.99 3.29 1.29
N HIS A 189 3.11 3.97 1.48
CA HIS A 189 4.44 3.39 1.61
C HIS A 189 4.75 2.87 3.03
N THR A 190 5.86 2.16 3.18
CA THR A 190 6.38 1.77 4.51
C THR A 190 7.01 2.93 5.27
N ASN A 191 7.40 4.00 4.59
CA ASN A 191 7.95 5.21 5.19
C ASN A 191 6.83 6.23 5.47
N VAL A 192 6.63 6.56 6.75
CA VAL A 192 5.58 7.47 7.26
C VAL A 192 5.65 8.85 6.63
N ILE A 193 6.84 9.42 6.44
CA ILE A 193 7.02 10.74 5.84
C ILE A 193 6.52 10.73 4.40
N ASN A 194 6.82 9.66 3.65
CA ASN A 194 6.35 9.51 2.28
C ASN A 194 4.83 9.30 2.21
N CYS A 195 4.24 8.58 3.18
CA CYS A 195 2.79 8.46 3.30
C CYS A 195 2.12 9.82 3.50
N TRP A 196 2.57 10.60 4.47
CA TRP A 196 2.00 11.93 4.72
C TRP A 196 2.19 12.87 3.53
N HIS A 197 3.30 12.77 2.82
CA HIS A 197 3.48 13.50 1.57
C HIS A 197 2.42 13.12 0.52
N ALA A 198 2.19 11.82 0.29
CA ALA A 198 1.17 11.34 -0.65
C ALA A 198 -0.24 11.78 -0.24
N VAL A 199 -0.57 11.72 1.06
CA VAL A 199 -1.85 12.18 1.62
C VAL A 199 -2.06 13.67 1.38
N LEU A 200 -1.07 14.52 1.71
CA LEU A 200 -1.18 15.97 1.53
C LEU A 200 -1.29 16.36 0.06
N VAL A 201 -0.56 15.68 -0.83
CA VAL A 201 -0.65 15.90 -2.28
C VAL A 201 -2.05 15.56 -2.80
N GLU A 202 -2.62 14.44 -2.38
CA GLU A 202 -3.96 14.05 -2.82
C GLU A 202 -5.05 14.94 -2.21
N ALA A 203 -4.91 15.33 -0.94
CA ALA A 203 -5.80 16.28 -0.29
C ALA A 203 -5.78 17.64 -0.99
N GLN A 204 -4.60 18.14 -1.38
CA GLN A 204 -4.46 19.40 -2.11
C GLN A 204 -5.14 19.33 -3.48
N LYS A 205 -4.95 18.24 -4.23
CA LYS A 205 -5.57 18.07 -5.55
C LYS A 205 -7.10 18.07 -5.51
N ASN A 206 -7.69 17.56 -4.43
CA ASN A 206 -9.13 17.40 -4.31
C ASN A 206 -9.77 18.47 -3.40
N GLY A 207 -9.01 19.42 -2.86
CA GLY A 207 -9.53 20.50 -2.01
C GLY A 207 -9.92 20.08 -0.59
N TYR A 208 -9.34 18.99 -0.07
CA TYR A 208 -9.64 18.43 1.26
C TYR A 208 -8.58 18.74 2.33
N VAL A 209 -7.61 19.63 2.05
CA VAL A 209 -6.55 19.93 3.03
C VAL A 209 -7.14 20.51 4.31
N ASP A 210 -8.10 21.44 4.21
CA ASP A 210 -8.73 22.03 5.39
C ASP A 210 -9.52 20.98 6.20
N THR A 211 -10.29 20.12 5.53
CA THR A 211 -11.01 19.01 6.20
C THR A 211 -10.06 18.04 6.89
N LEU A 212 -8.92 17.74 6.27
CA LEU A 212 -7.87 16.92 6.88
C LEU A 212 -7.30 17.60 8.13
N LEU A 213 -7.04 18.90 8.06
CA LEU A 213 -6.53 19.68 9.20
C LEU A 213 -7.56 19.75 10.33
N ASP A 214 -8.84 19.97 10.04
CA ASP A 214 -9.92 20.00 11.04
C ASP A 214 -9.97 18.68 11.84
N VAL A 215 -9.82 17.54 11.18
CA VAL A 215 -9.76 16.22 11.85
C VAL A 215 -8.56 16.14 12.79
N VAL A 216 -7.38 16.60 12.36
CA VAL A 216 -6.16 16.57 13.18
C VAL A 216 -6.22 17.59 14.33
N GLU A 217 -6.78 18.79 14.09
CA GLU A 217 -6.97 19.82 15.12
C GLU A 217 -7.95 19.35 16.21
N ASN A 218 -8.96 18.55 15.86
CA ASN A 218 -9.85 17.96 16.86
C ASN A 218 -9.13 16.97 17.80
N GLU A 219 -8.09 16.27 17.33
CA GLU A 219 -7.31 15.34 18.15
C GLU A 219 -6.16 16.03 18.91
N TYR A 220 -5.50 17.02 18.28
CA TYR A 220 -4.25 17.63 18.75
C TYR A 220 -4.28 19.16 18.81
N GLY A 221 -5.45 19.78 19.00
CA GLY A 221 -5.62 21.24 18.96
C GLY A 221 -4.80 22.04 20.00
N THR A 222 -4.25 21.37 21.03
CA THR A 222 -3.35 22.00 22.01
C THR A 222 -1.86 21.85 21.66
N ASN A 223 -1.52 21.18 20.56
CA ASN A 223 -0.14 20.97 20.14
C ASN A 223 0.40 22.23 19.42
N GLU A 224 1.36 22.90 20.04
CA GLU A 224 1.94 24.15 19.50
C GLU A 224 2.66 23.97 18.16
N ASP A 225 3.32 22.85 17.95
CA ASP A 225 4.08 22.59 16.71
C ASP A 225 3.14 22.35 15.53
N LEU A 226 2.02 21.68 15.77
CA LEU A 226 0.93 21.53 14.80
C LEU A 226 0.32 22.87 14.44
N GLN A 227 -0.05 23.68 15.44
CA GLN A 227 -0.66 25.00 15.21
C GLN A 227 0.27 25.90 14.38
N LYS A 228 1.57 25.96 14.72
CA LYS A 228 2.57 26.72 13.94
C LYS A 228 2.67 26.24 12.49
N ALA A 229 2.61 24.92 12.27
CA ALA A 229 2.67 24.35 10.92
C ALA A 229 1.41 24.63 10.10
N ILE A 230 0.23 24.61 10.74
CA ILE A 230 -1.06 24.95 10.12
C ILE A 230 -1.10 26.43 9.73
N ASP A 231 -0.71 27.33 10.65
CA ASP A 231 -0.66 28.77 10.39
C ASP A 231 0.28 29.09 9.22
N ALA A 232 1.49 28.53 9.24
CA ALA A 232 2.45 28.71 8.15
C ALA A 232 1.90 28.21 6.80
N PHE A 233 1.12 27.12 6.79
CA PHE A 233 0.49 26.61 5.57
C PHE A 233 -0.64 27.53 5.08
N ARG A 234 -1.55 27.95 5.98
CA ARG A 234 -2.68 28.84 5.66
C ARG A 234 -2.20 30.19 5.13
N ASP A 235 -1.10 30.74 5.65
CA ASP A 235 -0.50 32.00 5.16
C ASP A 235 0.05 31.91 3.71
N SER A 236 0.22 30.70 3.18
CA SER A 236 0.79 30.48 1.84
C SER A 236 -0.19 30.06 0.76
N THR A 237 -1.46 29.82 1.12
CA THR A 237 -2.49 29.33 0.20
C THR A 237 -3.42 30.46 -0.20
#